data_AF-A0A6B3W0Q7-F1
#
_entry.id   AF-A0A6B3W0Q7-F1
#
_cell.length_a   1.000
_cell.length_b   1.000
_cell.length_c   1.000
_cell.angle_alpha   90.00
_cell.angle_beta   90.00
_cell.angle_gamma   90.00
#
_symmetry.space_group_name_H-M   'P 1'
#
loop_
_entity.id
_entity.type
_entity.pdbx_description
1 polymer ?
#
loop_
_entity_poly.entity_id
_entity_poly.type
_entity_poly.pdbx_seq_one_letter_code
_entity_poly.pdbx_strand_id
1 'polypeptide(L)'
;MRNLDRYFTKLSNEEINKILFNDPTVLDYIQFSLEIGWGTIGEMHDAIYSGLIETDDIYDPSTAKELKNIVLFGDDFSGYCGGFMKDEWKLVEIDHSAEMIDLQMTFDQFIRG
;
A
#
# COMPACT_ATOMS: atom_id res chain seq x y z
N MET A 1 -4.81 -12.99 32.50
CA MET A 1 -5.32 -12.22 31.35
C MET A 1 -5.02 -10.75 31.62
N ARG A 2 -4.05 -10.14 30.91
CA ARG A 2 -3.73 -8.71 31.11
C ARG A 2 -4.73 -7.88 30.33
N ASN A 3 -5.45 -7.00 31.02
CA ASN A 3 -6.38 -6.03 30.44
C ASN A 3 -5.55 -4.97 29.69
N LEU A 4 -5.53 -5.06 28.35
CA LEU A 4 -4.74 -4.17 27.47
C LEU A 4 -5.41 -2.79 27.27
N ASP A 5 -6.67 -2.63 27.69
CA ASP A 5 -7.50 -1.45 27.40
C ASP A 5 -7.13 -0.18 28.18
N ARG A 6 -6.05 -0.18 28.98
CA ARG A 6 -5.67 0.97 29.84
C ARG A 6 -4.41 1.72 29.41
N TYR A 7 -3.78 1.34 28.30
CA TYR A 7 -2.53 1.96 27.86
C TYR A 7 -2.52 2.46 26.40
N PHE A 8 -3.65 2.38 25.70
CA PHE A 8 -3.74 2.82 24.32
C PHE A 8 -4.71 4.00 24.19
N THR A 9 -4.15 5.13 23.77
CA THR A 9 -4.90 6.34 23.39
C THR A 9 -5.06 6.34 21.88
N LYS A 10 -6.28 6.61 21.39
CA LYS A 10 -6.52 6.80 19.96
C LYS A 10 -5.77 8.03 19.47
N LEU A 11 -5.10 7.90 18.32
CA LEU A 11 -4.48 9.03 17.64
C LEU A 11 -5.54 10.08 17.27
N SER A 12 -5.22 11.33 17.55
CA SER A 12 -6.01 12.49 17.14
C SER A 12 -5.86 12.73 15.63
N ASN A 13 -6.83 13.44 15.03
CA ASN A 13 -6.75 13.85 13.63
C ASN A 13 -5.50 14.70 13.34
N GLU A 14 -4.96 15.40 14.34
CA GLU A 14 -3.74 16.21 14.21
C GLU A 14 -2.47 15.34 14.19
N GLU A 15 -2.46 14.22 14.93
CA GLU A 15 -1.39 13.20 14.88
C GLU A 15 -1.48 12.36 13.61
N ILE A 16 -2.69 12.03 13.17
CA ILE A 16 -2.95 11.43 11.85
C ILE A 16 -2.42 12.37 10.77
N ASN A 17 -2.78 13.65 10.79
CA ASN A 17 -2.28 14.63 9.83
C ASN A 17 -0.74 14.77 9.87
N LYS A 18 -0.08 14.65 11.03
CA LYS A 18 1.40 14.64 11.12
C LYS A 18 2.04 13.40 10.53
N ILE A 19 1.35 12.25 10.55
CA ILE A 19 1.79 11.02 9.89
C ILE A 19 1.54 11.12 8.37
N LEU A 20 0.45 11.76 7.96
CA LEU A 20 0.03 11.92 6.57
C LEU A 20 0.81 12.97 5.76
N PHE A 21 1.68 13.78 6.37
CA PHE A 21 2.09 15.06 5.75
C PHE A 21 3.39 15.09 4.90
N ASN A 22 4.00 13.97 4.51
CA ASN A 22 5.29 14.07 3.79
C ASN A 22 5.35 13.45 2.39
N ASP A 23 4.30 12.80 1.87
CA ASP A 23 4.30 12.35 0.47
C ASP A 23 2.90 12.46 -0.19
N PRO A 24 2.76 13.22 -1.29
CA PRO A 24 1.51 13.36 -2.04
C PRO A 24 0.91 12.02 -2.51
N THR A 25 1.74 11.02 -2.79
CA THR A 25 1.35 9.74 -3.39
C THR A 25 0.43 8.93 -2.46
N VAL A 26 0.68 8.98 -1.15
CA VAL A 26 -0.14 8.26 -0.16
C VAL A 26 -1.44 8.99 0.14
N LEU A 27 -1.46 10.32 0.03
CA LEU A 27 -2.69 11.08 0.16
C LEU A 27 -3.68 10.73 -0.96
N ASP A 28 -3.19 10.57 -2.19
CA ASP A 28 -4.01 10.16 -3.33
C ASP A 28 -4.66 8.77 -3.07
N TYR A 29 -3.87 7.80 -2.59
CA TYR A 29 -4.38 6.47 -2.24
C TYR A 29 -5.45 6.51 -1.13
N ILE A 30 -5.24 7.32 -0.09
CA ILE A 30 -6.20 7.43 1.01
C ILE A 30 -7.49 8.08 0.54
N GLN A 31 -7.40 9.14 -0.27
CA GLN A 31 -8.58 9.78 -0.85
C GLN A 31 -9.35 8.79 -1.73
N PHE A 32 -8.67 8.06 -2.61
CA PHE A 32 -9.28 7.00 -3.41
C PHE A 32 -9.98 5.95 -2.54
N SER A 33 -9.33 5.50 -1.48
CA SER A 33 -9.88 4.50 -0.56
C SER A 33 -11.12 4.99 0.20
N LEU A 34 -11.20 6.30 0.49
CA LEU A 34 -12.35 6.91 1.17
C LEU A 34 -13.51 7.21 0.22
N GLU A 35 -13.22 7.63 -1.02
CA GLU A 35 -14.24 8.08 -1.97
C GLU A 35 -14.75 6.95 -2.87
N ILE A 36 -13.86 6.05 -3.31
CA ILE A 36 -14.16 4.97 -4.27
C ILE A 36 -14.15 3.60 -3.57
N GLY A 37 -13.17 3.35 -2.71
CA GLY A 37 -13.03 2.08 -1.97
C GLY A 37 -12.06 1.10 -2.62
N TRP A 38 -12.39 -0.19 -2.56
CA TRP A 38 -11.54 -1.30 -3.01
C TRP A 38 -12.33 -2.28 -3.88
N GLY A 39 -11.62 -3.10 -4.66
CA GLY A 39 -12.22 -4.03 -5.61
C GLY A 39 -11.43 -4.12 -6.91
N THR A 40 -12.04 -4.67 -7.95
CA THR A 40 -11.38 -4.85 -9.24
C THR A 40 -11.67 -3.68 -10.19
N ILE A 41 -10.65 -3.23 -10.92
CA ILE A 41 -10.75 -2.27 -12.03
C ILE A 41 -10.86 -3.05 -13.35
N GLY A 42 -11.80 -2.66 -14.21
CA GLY A 42 -12.05 -3.34 -15.50
C GLY A 42 -12.62 -4.76 -15.36
N GLU A 43 -12.48 -5.59 -16.40
CA GLU A 43 -12.83 -7.02 -16.37
C GLU A 43 -11.78 -7.86 -15.61
N MET A 44 -11.48 -7.46 -14.36
CA MET A 44 -10.46 -8.07 -13.50
C MET A 44 -9.01 -7.86 -13.98
N HIS A 45 -8.69 -6.67 -14.48
CA HIS A 45 -7.31 -6.35 -14.86
C HIS A 45 -6.45 -6.02 -13.64
N ASP A 46 -6.98 -5.24 -12.70
CA ASP A 46 -6.28 -4.86 -11.48
C ASP A 46 -7.21 -5.05 -10.28
N ALA A 47 -6.66 -5.51 -9.16
CA ALA A 47 -7.31 -5.54 -7.87
C ALA A 47 -6.69 -4.50 -6.95
N ILE A 48 -7.54 -3.68 -6.32
CA ILE A 48 -7.17 -2.84 -5.19
C ILE A 48 -7.69 -3.51 -3.92
N TYR A 49 -6.80 -3.72 -2.96
CA TYR A 49 -7.11 -4.34 -1.68
C TYR A 49 -7.88 -3.40 -0.76
N SER A 50 -8.57 -3.97 0.24
CA SER A 50 -9.29 -3.21 1.28
C SER A 50 -8.38 -2.39 2.22
N GLY A 51 -7.07 -2.50 2.05
CA GLY A 51 -6.04 -1.81 2.81
C GLY A 51 -4.67 -2.29 2.39
N LEU A 52 -3.64 -1.66 2.95
CA LEU A 52 -2.26 -2.05 2.73
C LEU A 52 -1.96 -3.38 3.44
N ILE A 53 -1.31 -4.30 2.73
CA ILE A 53 -0.85 -5.57 3.29
C ILE A 53 0.68 -5.66 3.26
N GLU A 54 1.24 -6.54 4.07
CA GLU A 54 2.68 -6.74 4.14
C GLU A 54 3.12 -7.71 3.04
N THR A 55 4.40 -7.67 2.66
CA THR A 55 4.90 -8.54 1.58
C THR A 55 4.95 -10.01 1.97
N ASP A 56 4.93 -10.34 3.27
CA ASP A 56 4.83 -11.73 3.75
C ASP A 56 3.42 -12.34 3.63
N ASP A 57 2.41 -11.54 3.31
CA ASP A 57 1.07 -12.02 2.97
C ASP A 57 1.02 -12.66 1.56
N ILE A 58 1.94 -12.29 0.65
CA ILE A 58 1.99 -12.79 -0.74
C ILE A 58 3.24 -13.62 -1.01
N TYR A 59 4.41 -13.14 -0.59
CA TYR A 59 5.69 -13.71 -0.97
C TYR A 59 6.20 -14.70 0.07
N ASP A 60 7.06 -15.63 -0.36
CA ASP A 60 7.72 -16.54 0.56
C ASP A 60 8.64 -15.79 1.55
N PRO A 61 8.99 -16.37 2.69
CA PRO A 61 9.76 -15.67 3.73
C PRO A 61 11.10 -15.10 3.29
N SER A 62 11.75 -15.66 2.28
CA SER A 62 13.04 -15.16 1.79
C SER A 62 12.84 -13.89 0.96
N THR A 63 11.90 -13.92 0.03
CA THR A 63 11.51 -12.77 -0.81
C THR A 63 10.90 -11.64 0.03
N ALA A 64 9.97 -11.96 0.94
CA ALA A 64 9.35 -10.97 1.83
C ALA A 64 10.38 -10.25 2.72
N LYS A 65 11.46 -10.94 3.11
CA LYS A 65 12.56 -10.32 3.88
C LYS A 65 13.33 -9.28 3.05
N GLU A 66 13.50 -9.51 1.75
CA GLU A 66 14.13 -8.56 0.83
C GLU A 66 13.21 -7.36 0.57
N LEU A 67 11.90 -7.60 0.48
CA LEU A 67 10.86 -6.60 0.23
C LEU A 67 10.22 -6.03 1.52
N LYS A 68 10.84 -6.21 2.68
CA LYS A 68 10.28 -5.85 4.00
C LYS A 68 9.89 -4.38 4.18
N ASN A 69 10.44 -3.50 3.33
CA ASN A 69 10.18 -2.06 3.36
C ASN A 69 9.05 -1.65 2.42
N ILE A 70 8.32 -2.60 1.88
CA ILE A 70 7.21 -2.36 0.95
C ILE A 70 5.92 -2.82 1.62
N VAL A 71 4.84 -2.08 1.39
CA VAL A 71 3.46 -2.51 1.62
C VAL A 71 2.72 -2.53 0.29
N LEU A 72 1.82 -3.50 0.10
CA LEU A 72 1.11 -3.71 -1.15
C LEU A 72 -0.32 -3.16 -1.07
N PHE A 73 -0.79 -2.53 -2.14
CA PHE A 73 -2.16 -2.04 -2.25
C PHE A 73 -3.00 -2.82 -3.27
N GLY A 74 -2.37 -3.63 -4.12
CA GLY A 74 -3.07 -4.32 -5.20
C GLY A 74 -2.17 -5.23 -6.05
N ASP A 75 -2.79 -5.95 -6.98
CA ASP A 75 -2.14 -6.81 -7.97
C ASP A 75 -2.91 -6.87 -9.29
N ASP A 76 -2.26 -7.31 -10.37
CA ASP A 76 -2.84 -7.43 -11.72
C ASP A 76 -3.34 -8.84 -12.08
N PHE A 77 -3.42 -9.74 -11.09
CA PHE A 77 -3.67 -11.18 -11.24
C PHE A 77 -2.70 -11.95 -12.16
N SER A 78 -1.65 -11.30 -12.67
CA SER A 78 -0.68 -11.84 -13.62
C SER A 78 0.74 -11.87 -13.05
N GLY A 79 0.89 -11.50 -11.78
CA GLY A 79 2.13 -11.60 -11.02
C GLY A 79 2.80 -10.26 -10.74
N TYR A 80 2.17 -9.13 -11.11
CA TYR A 80 2.62 -7.80 -10.72
C TYR A 80 1.85 -7.33 -9.49
N CYS A 81 2.56 -6.76 -8.53
CA CYS A 81 1.96 -6.19 -7.32
C CYS A 81 2.32 -4.71 -7.20
N GLY A 82 1.30 -3.88 -7.06
CA GLY A 82 1.47 -2.45 -6.77
C GLY A 82 1.64 -2.22 -5.27
N GLY A 83 2.57 -1.34 -4.89
CA GLY A 83 2.84 -1.03 -3.50
C GLY A 83 3.45 0.34 -3.24
N PHE A 84 3.78 0.58 -1.98
CA PHE A 84 4.51 1.76 -1.51
C PHE A 84 5.76 1.35 -0.76
N MET A 85 6.87 2.04 -1.01
CA MET A 85 8.06 1.95 -0.16
C MET A 85 7.86 2.78 1.11
N LYS A 86 7.83 2.17 2.30
CA LYS A 86 7.35 2.79 3.56
C LYS A 86 8.11 4.04 4.00
N ASP A 87 9.41 4.11 3.76
CA ASP A 87 10.25 5.23 4.25
C ASP A 87 10.04 6.51 3.43
N GLU A 88 9.80 6.36 2.12
CA GLU A 88 9.69 7.47 1.18
C GLU A 88 8.29 7.60 0.60
N TRP A 89 7.39 6.64 0.87
CA TRP A 89 6.03 6.55 0.35
C TRP A 89 5.91 6.61 -1.18
N LYS A 90 6.99 6.24 -1.88
CA LYS A 90 7.03 6.14 -3.33
C LYS A 90 6.21 4.96 -3.84
N LEU A 91 5.52 5.18 -4.95
CA LEU A 91 4.82 4.14 -5.67
C LEU A 91 5.82 3.19 -6.33
N VAL A 92 5.67 1.91 -6.06
CA VAL A 92 6.51 0.84 -6.62
C VAL A 92 5.63 -0.25 -7.22
N GLU A 93 6.21 -0.98 -8.17
CA GLU A 93 5.68 -2.24 -8.67
C GLU A 93 6.69 -3.33 -8.38
N ILE A 94 6.22 -4.50 -7.98
CA ILE A 94 7.03 -5.71 -7.89
C ILE A 94 6.59 -6.63 -9.02
N ASP A 95 7.53 -7.02 -9.87
CA ASP A 95 7.24 -7.91 -10.98
C ASP A 95 7.17 -9.39 -10.56
N HIS A 96 6.84 -10.26 -11.52
CA HIS A 96 6.73 -11.70 -11.32
C HIS A 96 8.06 -12.39 -10.92
N SER A 97 9.20 -11.70 -11.05
CA SER A 97 10.53 -12.15 -10.62
C SER A 97 10.92 -11.58 -9.25
N ALA A 98 9.99 -10.89 -8.57
CA ALA A 98 10.20 -10.17 -7.31
C ALA A 98 11.18 -8.99 -7.42
N GLU A 99 11.39 -8.44 -8.61
CA GLU A 99 12.15 -7.22 -8.79
C GLU A 99 11.27 -6.00 -8.49
N MET A 100 11.76 -5.10 -7.63
CA MET A 100 11.07 -3.85 -7.31
C MET A 100 11.49 -2.75 -8.28
N ILE A 101 10.48 -2.10 -8.87
CA ILE A 101 10.61 -0.99 -9.80
C ILE A 101 9.97 0.25 -9.17
N ASP A 102 10.73 1.34 -9.03
CA ASP A 102 10.20 2.65 -8.65
C ASP A 102 9.52 3.29 -9.86
N LEU A 103 8.21 3.48 -9.78
CA LEU A 103 7.39 3.94 -10.90
C LEU A 103 7.52 5.45 -11.18
N GLN A 104 8.13 6.23 -10.27
CA GLN A 104 8.32 7.69 -10.42
C GLN A 104 7.02 8.45 -10.74
N MET A 105 5.87 7.99 -10.24
CA MET A 105 4.56 8.59 -10.46
C MET A 105 3.70 8.54 -9.19
N THR A 106 2.61 9.32 -9.16
CA THR A 106 1.65 9.29 -8.04
C THR A 106 0.65 8.15 -8.19
N PHE A 107 -0.03 7.81 -7.09
CA PHE A 107 -1.10 6.81 -7.13
C PHE A 107 -2.25 7.23 -8.06
N ASP A 108 -2.65 8.51 -8.07
CA ASP A 108 -3.68 9.02 -8.98
C ASP A 108 -3.30 8.83 -10.47
N GLN A 109 -2.02 9.03 -10.80
CA GLN A 109 -1.52 8.78 -12.16
C GLN A 109 -1.59 7.30 -12.53
N PHE A 110 -1.25 6.41 -11.60
CA PHE A 110 -1.31 4.96 -11.80
C PHE A 110 -2.73 4.48 -12.08
N ILE A 111 -3.72 4.85 -11.27
CA ILE A 111 -5.12 4.39 -11.45
C ILE A 111 -5.83 4.99 -12.66
N ARG A 112 -5.24 6.01 -13.31
CA ARG A 112 -5.79 6.67 -14.51
C ARG A 112 -5.11 6.25 -15.81
N GLY A 113 -3.96 5.57 -15.72
CA GLY A 113 -3.23 5.04 -16.88
C GLY A 113 -3.98 3.92 -17.58
#